data_AF-A0A1S8CZJ0-F1
#
_entry.id   AF-A0A1S8CZJ0-F1
#
_cell.length_a   1.000
_cell.length_b   1.000
_cell.length_c   1.000
_cell.angle_alpha   90.00
_cell.angle_beta   90.00
_cell.angle_gamma   90.00
#
_symmetry.space_group_name_H-M   'P 1'
#
loop_
_entity.id
_entity.type
_entity.pdbx_description
1 polymer ?
#
loop_
_entity_poly.entity_id
_entity_poly.type
_entity_poly.pdbx_seq_one_letter_code
_entity_poly.pdbx_strand_id
1 'polypeptide(L)'
;MSSYQNWRADVAKDYQGPKIALIHGLLAGSHMQRHLLQFLREAGYQDSSLYSNHQRPAMVARDLIQAGKAGRPIVLIGYSQGGSQVIKVAKILQKHGIECDLVVSLAAGGLGRLYPAQWGFNVRQIPANIKRYLNYFAAVDHLGTDRKYHHNLAVAPNFHTHVENIAYPAKAKVDHLSIVRCYPNERVIPEVRNLFLERLLYELSALSA
;
A
#
# COMPACT_ATOMS: atom_id res chain seq x y z
N MET A 1 3.83 14.77 25.86
CA MET A 1 4.97 15.10 24.97
C MET A 1 4.71 14.47 23.61
N SER A 2 4.39 15.29 22.60
CA SER A 2 4.12 14.82 21.24
C SER A 2 5.44 14.36 20.62
N SER A 3 5.63 13.05 20.46
CA SER A 3 6.75 12.53 19.66
C SER A 3 6.59 13.09 18.24
N TYR A 4 7.58 13.82 17.74
CA TYR A 4 7.60 14.26 16.35
C TYR A 4 7.29 13.05 15.44
N GLN A 5 6.19 13.14 14.69
CA GLN A 5 5.79 12.13 13.72
C GLN A 5 6.81 12.12 12.58
N ASN A 6 7.89 11.36 12.73
CA ASN A 6 8.88 11.22 11.67
C ASN A 6 8.40 10.23 10.60
N TRP A 7 7.49 10.71 9.76
CA TRP A 7 6.92 9.95 8.65
C TRP A 7 7.81 9.94 7.41
N ARG A 8 8.86 10.75 7.37
CA ARG A 8 9.78 10.81 6.25
C ARG A 8 10.97 9.91 6.51
N ALA A 9 11.43 9.23 5.47
CA ALA A 9 12.71 8.56 5.51
C ALA A 9 13.82 9.60 5.40
N ASP A 10 14.89 9.38 6.16
CA ASP A 10 16.17 10.04 6.01
C ASP A 10 17.21 8.91 5.92
N VAL A 11 17.65 8.62 4.70
CA VAL A 11 18.54 7.49 4.40
C VAL A 11 19.86 7.97 3.85
N ALA A 12 20.90 7.15 4.01
CA ALA A 12 22.20 7.42 3.43
C ALA A 12 22.11 7.59 1.91
N LYS A 13 22.97 8.45 1.35
CA LYS A 13 22.95 8.80 -0.08
C LYS A 13 23.19 7.61 -1.01
N ASP A 14 23.84 6.58 -0.51
CA ASP A 14 24.21 5.34 -1.19
C ASP A 14 23.21 4.20 -0.96
N TYR A 15 22.08 4.43 -0.27
CA TYR A 15 21.06 3.40 -0.06
C TYR A 15 20.48 2.92 -1.40
N GLN A 16 20.67 1.62 -1.69
CA GLN A 16 20.25 0.97 -2.95
C GLN A 16 18.91 0.23 -2.86
N GLY A 17 18.34 0.06 -1.67
CA GLY A 17 17.09 -0.67 -1.49
C GLY A 17 15.87 0.02 -2.14
N PRO A 18 14.69 -0.61 -2.07
CA PRO A 18 13.47 -0.06 -2.66
C PRO A 18 13.10 1.28 -2.03
N LYS A 19 12.49 2.16 -2.83
CA LYS A 19 11.85 3.39 -2.36
C LYS A 19 10.37 3.10 -2.07
N ILE A 20 9.99 3.12 -0.80
CA ILE A 20 8.64 2.71 -0.37
C ILE A 20 7.83 3.92 0.07
N ALA A 21 6.67 4.14 -0.56
CA ALA A 21 5.69 5.12 -0.11
C ALA A 21 4.45 4.44 0.46
N LEU A 22 4.20 4.66 1.74
CA LEU A 22 2.97 4.29 2.42
C LEU A 22 1.97 5.44 2.37
N ILE A 23 0.71 5.19 2.06
CA ILE A 23 -0.35 6.21 2.12
C ILE A 23 -1.44 5.73 3.07
N HIS A 24 -1.69 6.50 4.13
CA HIS A 24 -2.73 6.15 5.12
C HIS A 24 -4.11 6.61 4.71
N GLY A 25 -5.14 5.91 5.18
CA GLY A 25 -6.53 6.34 5.08
C GLY A 25 -6.90 7.47 6.04
N LEU A 26 -8.18 7.84 6.06
CA LEU A 26 -8.68 8.93 6.89
C LEU A 26 -8.32 8.71 8.37
N LEU A 27 -7.62 9.68 8.97
CA LEU A 27 -7.19 9.67 10.37
C LEU A 27 -6.34 8.45 10.81
N ALA A 28 -5.77 7.71 9.85
CA ALA A 28 -5.04 6.47 10.14
C ALA A 28 -3.51 6.63 10.24
N GLY A 29 -2.99 7.87 10.20
CA GLY A 29 -1.54 8.13 10.17
C GLY A 29 -0.78 7.52 11.34
N SER A 30 -1.18 7.81 12.57
CA SER A 30 -0.54 7.23 13.77
C SER A 30 -0.70 5.71 13.87
N HIS A 31 -1.77 5.14 13.31
CA HIS A 31 -1.99 3.70 13.27
C HIS A 31 -1.03 3.02 12.30
N MET A 32 -0.94 3.51 11.07
CA MET A 32 0.02 3.01 10.09
C MET A 32 1.48 3.26 10.48
N GLN A 33 1.77 4.39 11.14
CA GLN A 33 3.11 4.69 11.61
C GLN A 33 3.59 3.62 12.61
N ARG A 34 2.81 3.35 13.66
CA ARG A 34 3.14 2.39 14.73
C ARG A 34 3.10 0.93 14.29
N HIS A 35 2.57 0.66 13.10
CA HIS A 35 2.49 -0.69 12.57
C HIS A 35 3.32 -0.81 11.30
N LEU A 36 2.75 -0.49 10.15
CA LEU A 36 3.37 -0.86 8.88
C LEU A 36 4.65 -0.08 8.58
N LEU A 37 4.72 1.21 8.90
CA LEU A 37 5.96 1.99 8.71
C LEU A 37 7.07 1.49 9.64
N GLN A 38 6.76 1.30 10.92
CA GLN A 38 7.70 0.78 11.91
C GLN A 38 8.18 -0.63 11.51
N PHE A 39 7.26 -1.52 11.15
CA PHE A 39 7.54 -2.88 10.70
C PHE A 39 8.51 -2.92 9.52
N LEU A 40 8.27 -2.11 8.48
CA LEU A 40 9.15 -2.05 7.32
C LEU A 40 10.55 -1.54 7.66
N ARG A 41 10.64 -0.51 8.50
CA ARG A 41 11.93 0.04 8.93
C ARG A 41 12.72 -0.93 9.80
N GLU A 42 12.05 -1.62 10.73
CA GLU A 42 12.65 -2.68 11.55
C GLU A 42 13.10 -3.88 10.71
N ALA A 43 12.41 -4.17 9.60
CA ALA A 43 12.81 -5.18 8.62
C ALA A 43 13.93 -4.74 7.65
N GLY A 44 14.51 -3.55 7.83
CA GLY A 44 15.63 -3.05 7.03
C GLY A 44 15.25 -2.17 5.83
N TYR A 45 13.96 -1.95 5.56
CA TYR A 45 13.50 -1.07 4.48
C TYR A 45 13.46 0.39 4.94
N GLN A 46 14.65 0.96 5.17
CA GLN A 46 14.81 2.28 5.80
C GLN A 46 14.25 3.42 4.94
N ASP A 47 14.28 3.30 3.60
CA ASP A 47 13.71 4.31 2.69
C ASP A 47 12.20 4.18 2.50
N SER A 48 11.50 3.97 3.63
CA SER A 48 10.05 3.94 3.75
C SER A 48 9.54 5.24 4.33
N SER A 49 8.64 5.91 3.60
CA SER A 49 7.98 7.14 4.03
C SER A 49 6.46 6.97 4.07
N LEU A 50 5.82 7.55 5.08
CA LEU A 50 4.37 7.60 5.24
C LEU A 50 3.80 8.96 4.81
N TYR A 51 2.69 8.92 4.08
CA TYR A 51 2.00 10.08 3.54
C TYR A 51 0.53 10.07 3.94
N SER A 52 -0.04 11.26 4.05
CA SER A 52 -1.47 11.43 4.28
C SER A 52 -2.29 11.15 3.02
N ASN A 53 -3.50 10.59 3.16
CA ASN A 53 -4.49 10.51 2.07
C ASN A 53 -4.85 11.89 1.50
N HIS A 54 -4.61 12.97 2.22
CA HIS A 54 -4.83 14.35 1.76
C HIS A 54 -3.63 14.92 0.99
N GLN A 55 -2.47 14.24 1.01
CA GLN A 55 -1.32 14.67 0.25
C GLN A 55 -1.64 14.60 -1.24
N ARG A 56 -1.26 15.65 -1.98
CA ARG A 56 -1.41 15.66 -3.45
C ARG A 56 -0.60 14.49 -4.05
N PRO A 57 -1.19 13.62 -4.88
CA PRO A 57 -0.47 12.48 -5.47
C PRO A 57 0.79 12.88 -6.24
N ALA A 58 0.80 14.05 -6.87
CA ALA A 58 1.96 14.59 -7.58
C ALA A 58 3.17 14.86 -6.66
N MET A 59 2.93 15.21 -5.39
CA MET A 59 4.01 15.39 -4.42
C MET A 59 4.61 14.05 -3.99
N VAL A 60 3.76 13.04 -3.77
CA VAL A 60 4.24 11.67 -3.48
C VAL A 60 5.03 11.13 -4.67
N ALA A 61 4.51 11.28 -5.89
CA ALA A 61 5.20 10.84 -7.09
C ALA A 61 6.55 11.54 -7.29
N ARG A 62 6.64 12.84 -7.01
CA ARG A 62 7.91 13.59 -7.10
C ARG A 62 9.01 12.97 -6.25
N ASP A 63 8.67 12.54 -5.04
CA ASP A 63 9.62 11.91 -4.11
C ASP A 63 10.10 10.53 -4.57
N LEU A 64 9.34 9.88 -5.46
CA LEU A 64 9.64 8.56 -6.01
C LEU A 64 10.39 8.64 -7.35
N ILE A 65 10.13 9.67 -8.15
CA ILE A 65 10.70 9.81 -9.50
C ILE A 65 12.23 9.77 -9.49
N GLN A 66 12.88 10.41 -8.52
CA GLN A 66 14.35 10.39 -8.45
C GLN A 66 14.89 8.97 -8.24
N ALA A 67 14.30 8.19 -7.33
CA ALA A 67 14.69 6.81 -7.10
C ALA A 67 14.42 5.94 -8.33
N GLY A 68 13.26 6.11 -8.97
CA GLY A 68 12.91 5.34 -10.17
C GLY A 68 13.84 5.65 -11.35
N LYS A 69 14.24 6.91 -11.54
CA LYS A 69 15.24 7.29 -12.55
C LYS A 69 16.63 6.73 -12.26
N ALA A 70 16.95 6.48 -10.99
CA ALA A 70 18.17 5.82 -10.57
C ALA A 70 18.09 4.28 -10.67
N GLY A 71 17.00 3.74 -11.23
CA GLY A 71 16.80 2.29 -11.38
C GLY A 71 16.43 1.57 -10.08
N ARG A 72 16.15 2.29 -8.99
CA ARG A 72 15.77 1.69 -7.72
C ARG A 72 14.32 1.20 -7.78
N PRO A 73 13.99 0.03 -7.17
CA PRO A 73 12.62 -0.45 -7.16
C PRO A 73 11.65 0.52 -6.47
N ILE A 74 10.47 0.69 -7.06
CA ILE A 74 9.41 1.56 -6.52
C ILE A 74 8.29 0.74 -5.94
N VAL A 75 7.98 0.99 -4.66
CA VAL A 75 6.91 0.29 -3.93
C VAL A 75 5.89 1.29 -3.40
N LEU A 76 4.61 1.00 -3.62
CA LEU A 76 3.49 1.77 -3.09
C LEU A 76 2.62 0.91 -2.18
N ILE A 77 2.30 1.36 -0.98
CA ILE A 77 1.43 0.64 -0.05
C ILE A 77 0.34 1.56 0.46
N GLY A 78 -0.91 1.25 0.15
CA GLY A 78 -2.05 2.08 0.53
C GLY A 78 -3.01 1.34 1.46
N TYR A 79 -3.47 2.02 2.50
CA TYR A 79 -4.49 1.51 3.43
C TYR A 79 -5.77 2.34 3.35
N SER A 80 -6.93 1.69 3.28
CA SER A 80 -8.24 2.34 3.20
C SER A 80 -8.27 3.31 2.01
N GLN A 81 -8.61 4.57 2.22
CA GLN A 81 -8.53 5.61 1.16
C GLN A 81 -7.12 5.76 0.56
N GLY A 82 -6.07 5.44 1.32
CA GLY A 82 -4.70 5.39 0.82
C GLY A 82 -4.49 4.34 -0.28
N GLY A 83 -5.25 3.23 -0.25
CA GLY A 83 -5.23 2.21 -1.31
C GLY A 83 -5.77 2.70 -2.65
N SER A 84 -6.69 3.68 -2.64
CA SER A 84 -7.09 4.40 -3.85
C SER A 84 -6.04 5.43 -4.28
N GLN A 85 -5.38 6.08 -3.32
CA GLN A 85 -4.35 7.09 -3.61
C GLN A 85 -3.10 6.51 -4.26
N VAL A 86 -2.68 5.29 -3.91
CA VAL A 86 -1.52 4.66 -4.57
C VAL A 86 -1.75 4.47 -6.07
N ILE A 87 -2.99 4.22 -6.52
CA ILE A 87 -3.30 4.16 -7.95
C ILE A 87 -3.16 5.54 -8.62
N LYS A 88 -3.57 6.62 -7.93
CA LYS A 88 -3.37 8.00 -8.42
C LYS A 88 -1.87 8.30 -8.58
N VAL A 89 -1.05 7.89 -7.62
CA VAL A 89 0.41 8.05 -7.69
C VAL A 89 1.00 7.23 -8.83
N ALA A 90 0.64 5.95 -8.96
CA ALA A 90 1.12 5.07 -10.03
C ALA A 90 0.83 5.63 -11.44
N LYS A 91 -0.36 6.21 -11.66
CA LYS A 91 -0.69 6.87 -12.94
C LYS A 91 0.18 8.10 -13.23
N ILE A 92 0.60 8.84 -12.20
CA ILE A 92 1.53 9.96 -12.39
C ILE A 92 2.93 9.42 -12.72
N LEU A 93 3.39 8.36 -12.04
CA LEU A 93 4.65 7.70 -12.34
C LEU A 93 4.68 7.15 -13.77
N GLN A 94 3.58 6.55 -14.24
CA GLN A 94 3.42 6.08 -15.62
C GLN A 94 3.69 7.19 -16.64
N LYS A 95 3.15 8.40 -16.41
CA LYS A 95 3.38 9.57 -17.29
C LYS A 95 4.84 10.02 -17.33
N HIS A 96 5.64 9.62 -16.35
CA HIS A 96 7.07 9.91 -16.27
C HIS A 96 7.95 8.72 -16.69
N GLY A 97 7.35 7.65 -17.23
CA GLY A 97 8.08 6.45 -17.64
C GLY A 97 8.64 5.64 -16.47
N ILE A 98 8.06 5.78 -15.26
CA ILE A 98 8.51 5.06 -14.06
C ILE A 98 7.55 3.89 -13.78
N GLU A 99 8.12 2.70 -13.66
CA GLU A 99 7.41 1.49 -13.25
C GLU A 99 7.25 1.43 -11.72
N CYS A 100 6.21 0.73 -11.27
CA CYS A 100 6.03 0.35 -9.88
C CYS A 100 6.22 -1.17 -9.79
N ASP A 101 7.25 -1.61 -9.09
CA ASP A 101 7.57 -3.03 -8.98
C ASP A 101 6.57 -3.77 -8.10
N LEU A 102 6.11 -3.12 -7.02
CA LEU A 102 5.08 -3.65 -6.14
C LEU A 102 4.11 -2.54 -5.74
N VAL A 103 2.82 -2.83 -5.86
CA VAL A 103 1.75 -2.00 -5.29
C VAL A 103 0.86 -2.88 -4.40
N VAL A 104 0.63 -2.44 -3.17
CA VAL A 104 -0.24 -3.11 -2.21
C VAL A 104 -1.39 -2.19 -1.83
N SER A 105 -2.60 -2.74 -1.86
CA SER A 105 -3.81 -2.06 -1.43
C SER A 105 -4.51 -2.86 -0.35
N LEU A 106 -4.71 -2.27 0.81
CA LEU A 106 -5.30 -2.89 1.98
C LEU A 106 -6.62 -2.19 2.30
N ALA A 107 -7.73 -2.93 2.34
CA ALA A 107 -9.02 -2.42 2.77
C ALA A 107 -9.52 -1.20 1.95
N ALA A 108 -9.23 -1.15 0.65
CA ALA A 108 -9.53 -0.01 -0.23
C ALA A 108 -10.89 -0.09 -0.91
N GLY A 109 -11.91 -0.52 -0.19
CA GLY A 109 -13.30 -0.71 -0.66
C GLY A 109 -14.32 -0.05 0.27
N GLY A 110 -15.53 -0.58 0.27
CA GLY A 110 -16.55 -0.32 1.29
C GLY A 110 -16.98 1.15 1.35
N LEU A 111 -17.23 1.64 2.57
CA LEU A 111 -17.57 3.05 2.80
C LEU A 111 -16.45 4.00 2.35
N GLY A 112 -15.20 3.55 2.29
CA GLY A 112 -14.09 4.31 1.70
C GLY A 112 -14.27 4.62 0.21
N ARG A 113 -15.18 3.92 -0.49
CA ARG A 113 -15.54 4.14 -1.90
C ARG A 113 -16.97 4.65 -2.10
N LEU A 114 -17.65 5.13 -1.06
CA LEU A 114 -19.04 5.60 -1.14
C LEU A 114 -19.25 6.70 -2.21
N TYR A 115 -18.22 7.50 -2.48
CA TYR A 115 -18.23 8.53 -3.54
C TYR A 115 -17.17 8.23 -4.62
N PRO A 116 -17.41 7.31 -5.56
CA PRO A 116 -16.43 6.90 -6.56
C PRO A 116 -15.86 8.06 -7.40
N ALA A 117 -16.67 9.09 -7.66
CA ALA A 117 -16.28 10.27 -8.41
C ALA A 117 -15.08 11.03 -7.81
N GLN A 118 -14.88 10.96 -6.48
CA GLN A 118 -13.72 11.61 -5.81
C GLN A 118 -12.37 11.06 -6.29
N TRP A 119 -12.37 9.87 -6.89
CA TRP A 119 -11.17 9.24 -7.42
C TRP A 119 -10.87 9.68 -8.85
N GLY A 120 -11.86 10.16 -9.59
CA GLY A 120 -11.74 10.62 -10.99
C GLY A 120 -11.58 9.49 -12.02
N PHE A 121 -11.53 8.22 -11.60
CA PHE A 121 -11.45 7.04 -12.45
C PHE A 121 -11.75 5.77 -11.62
N ASN A 122 -11.85 4.62 -12.28
CA ASN A 122 -12.00 3.34 -11.61
C ASN A 122 -10.67 2.85 -11.01
N VAL A 123 -10.52 2.96 -9.69
CA VAL A 123 -9.33 2.52 -8.94
C VAL A 123 -9.11 0.99 -8.93
N ARG A 124 -10.07 0.19 -9.44
CA ARG A 124 -9.90 -1.25 -9.64
C ARG A 124 -9.26 -1.59 -10.99
N GLN A 125 -9.17 -0.64 -11.92
CA GLN A 125 -8.41 -0.80 -13.16
C GLN A 125 -6.96 -0.42 -12.91
N ILE A 126 -6.10 -1.42 -12.87
CA ILE A 126 -4.70 -1.24 -12.47
C ILE A 126 -3.91 -0.64 -13.65
N PRO A 127 -3.10 0.41 -13.41
CA PRO A 127 -2.18 0.97 -14.42
C PRO A 127 -1.17 -0.05 -14.95
N ALA A 128 -0.84 0.04 -16.25
CA ALA A 128 0.04 -0.90 -16.94
C ALA A 128 1.52 -0.81 -16.53
N ASN A 129 1.93 0.26 -15.83
CA ASN A 129 3.29 0.39 -15.30
C ASN A 129 3.47 -0.33 -13.95
N ILE A 130 2.46 -1.06 -13.48
CA ILE A 130 2.57 -1.86 -12.25
C ILE A 130 2.91 -3.30 -12.65
N LYS A 131 4.02 -3.82 -12.11
CA LYS A 131 4.43 -5.21 -12.34
C LYS A 131 3.64 -6.18 -11.48
N ARG A 132 3.53 -5.90 -10.18
CA ARG A 132 2.77 -6.72 -9.22
C ARG A 132 1.82 -5.87 -8.38
N TYR A 133 0.57 -6.30 -8.29
CA TYR A 133 -0.47 -5.66 -7.49
C TYR A 133 -1.11 -6.67 -6.53
N LEU A 134 -0.99 -6.41 -5.23
CA LEU A 134 -1.62 -7.22 -4.18
C LEU A 134 -2.80 -6.45 -3.58
N ASN A 135 -4.00 -6.99 -3.74
CA ASN A 135 -5.25 -6.38 -3.26
C ASN A 135 -5.83 -7.18 -2.11
N TYR A 136 -5.77 -6.64 -0.89
CA TYR A 136 -6.28 -7.28 0.32
C TYR A 136 -7.60 -6.65 0.76
N PHE A 137 -8.58 -7.49 1.05
CA PHE A 137 -9.87 -7.10 1.62
C PHE A 137 -10.40 -8.20 2.54
N ALA A 138 -11.25 -7.85 3.51
CA ALA A 138 -11.71 -8.77 4.53
C ALA A 138 -13.24 -8.78 4.65
N ALA A 139 -13.84 -9.96 4.74
CA ALA A 139 -15.30 -10.11 4.70
C ALA A 139 -16.04 -9.33 5.80
N VAL A 140 -15.42 -9.16 6.97
CA VAL A 140 -16.01 -8.45 8.12
C VAL A 140 -15.62 -6.97 8.18
N ASP A 141 -14.75 -6.50 7.27
CA ASP A 141 -14.38 -5.10 7.16
C ASP A 141 -15.37 -4.34 6.26
N HIS A 142 -16.46 -3.86 6.84
CA HIS A 142 -17.46 -3.08 6.09
C HIS A 142 -16.96 -1.70 5.64
N LEU A 143 -15.88 -1.19 6.24
CA LEU A 143 -15.30 0.11 5.86
C LEU A 143 -14.44 -0.03 4.60
N GLY A 144 -13.73 -1.14 4.48
CA GLY A 144 -12.75 -1.40 3.44
C GLY A 144 -13.09 -2.51 2.43
N THR A 145 -14.26 -3.14 2.55
CA THR A 145 -14.73 -4.17 1.63
C THR A 145 -16.08 -3.80 1.05
N ASP A 146 -16.17 -3.79 -0.28
CA ASP A 146 -17.41 -3.57 -1.01
C ASP A 146 -18.40 -4.71 -0.74
N ARG A 147 -19.69 -4.40 -0.54
CA ARG A 147 -20.74 -5.37 -0.20
C ARG A 147 -20.84 -6.53 -1.20
N LYS A 148 -20.63 -6.24 -2.49
CA LYS A 148 -20.59 -7.26 -3.55
C LYS A 148 -19.14 -7.69 -3.75
N TYR A 149 -18.86 -8.98 -3.55
CA TYR A 149 -17.51 -9.54 -3.64
C TYR A 149 -16.74 -9.09 -4.90
N HIS A 150 -17.34 -9.22 -6.09
CA HIS A 150 -16.71 -8.89 -7.37
C HIS A 150 -16.35 -7.40 -7.52
N HIS A 151 -16.97 -6.49 -6.77
CA HIS A 151 -16.60 -5.06 -6.78
C HIS A 151 -15.24 -4.79 -6.10
N ASN A 152 -14.77 -5.74 -5.27
CA ASN A 152 -13.47 -5.65 -4.63
C ASN A 152 -12.32 -6.03 -5.57
N LEU A 153 -12.60 -6.74 -6.66
CA LEU A 153 -11.56 -7.31 -7.51
C LEU A 153 -10.85 -6.21 -8.32
N ALA A 154 -9.53 -6.16 -8.17
CA ALA A 154 -8.65 -5.43 -9.07
C ALA A 154 -8.46 -6.23 -10.37
N VAL A 155 -8.33 -5.50 -11.48
CA VAL A 155 -8.25 -6.06 -12.83
C VAL A 155 -7.00 -5.54 -13.51
N ALA A 156 -6.17 -6.47 -13.99
CA ALA A 156 -4.97 -6.17 -14.76
C ALA A 156 -5.34 -5.56 -16.12
N PRO A 157 -4.55 -4.60 -16.64
CA PRO A 157 -4.77 -4.04 -17.97
C PRO A 157 -4.28 -4.99 -19.08
N ASN A 158 -3.33 -5.89 -18.77
CA ASN A 158 -2.74 -6.87 -19.70
C ASN A 158 -1.97 -7.95 -18.91
N PHE A 159 -1.35 -8.90 -19.61
CA PHE A 159 -0.61 -10.04 -19.04
C PHE A 159 0.71 -9.68 -18.34
N HIS A 160 1.25 -8.47 -18.52
CA HIS A 160 2.50 -8.04 -17.85
C HIS A 160 2.27 -7.55 -16.42
N THR A 161 1.02 -7.23 -16.06
CA THR A 161 0.66 -6.87 -14.68
C THR A 161 0.11 -8.09 -13.96
N HIS A 162 0.84 -8.58 -12.97
CA HIS A 162 0.36 -9.64 -12.08
C HIS A 162 -0.55 -9.06 -10.99
N VAL A 163 -1.83 -9.46 -10.97
CA VAL A 163 -2.80 -9.03 -9.96
C VAL A 163 -3.22 -10.21 -9.11
N GLU A 164 -3.08 -10.09 -7.79
CA GLU A 164 -3.63 -11.03 -6.81
C GLU A 164 -4.72 -10.33 -5.99
N ASN A 165 -5.92 -10.92 -5.98
CA ASN A 165 -7.03 -10.49 -5.15
C ASN A 165 -7.17 -11.43 -3.96
N ILE A 166 -6.81 -10.95 -2.77
CA ILE A 166 -6.63 -11.75 -1.55
C ILE A 166 -7.73 -11.38 -0.55
N ALA A 167 -8.70 -12.27 -0.42
CA ALA A 167 -9.79 -12.12 0.53
C ALA A 167 -9.47 -12.84 1.84
N TYR A 168 -9.50 -12.11 2.96
CA TYR A 168 -9.43 -12.75 4.28
C TYR A 168 -10.75 -13.49 4.57
N PRO A 169 -10.67 -14.73 5.10
CA PRO A 169 -11.86 -15.49 5.42
C PRO A 169 -12.56 -14.87 6.64
N ALA A 170 -13.90 -14.90 6.66
CA ALA A 170 -14.69 -14.31 7.74
C ALA A 170 -14.31 -14.85 9.14
N LYS A 171 -13.93 -16.13 9.23
CA LYS A 171 -13.49 -16.77 10.48
C LYS A 171 -12.23 -16.14 11.10
N ALA A 172 -11.37 -15.52 10.29
CA ALA A 172 -10.17 -14.84 10.77
C ALA A 172 -10.49 -13.53 11.50
N LYS A 173 -11.72 -13.01 11.35
CA LYS A 173 -12.20 -11.79 11.99
C LYS A 173 -11.29 -10.58 11.78
N VAL A 174 -10.64 -10.50 10.61
CA VAL A 174 -9.83 -9.35 10.20
C VAL A 174 -10.74 -8.16 9.92
N ASP A 175 -10.72 -7.19 10.80
CA ASP A 175 -11.44 -5.92 10.67
C ASP A 175 -10.58 -4.83 10.01
N HIS A 176 -11.15 -3.64 9.85
CA HIS A 176 -10.49 -2.51 9.18
C HIS A 176 -9.15 -2.13 9.81
N LEU A 177 -8.99 -2.25 11.13
CA LEU A 177 -7.78 -1.80 11.83
C LEU A 177 -6.72 -2.91 11.91
N SER A 178 -7.17 -4.14 12.13
CA SER A 178 -6.29 -5.31 12.30
C SER A 178 -5.61 -5.73 11.01
N ILE A 179 -6.17 -5.43 9.83
CA ILE A 179 -5.56 -5.75 8.53
C ILE A 179 -4.16 -5.15 8.32
N VAL A 180 -3.84 -4.05 9.03
CA VAL A 180 -2.51 -3.41 8.99
C VAL A 180 -1.78 -3.49 10.34
N ARG A 181 -2.29 -4.24 11.31
CA ARG A 181 -1.68 -4.36 12.65
C ARG A 181 -0.46 -5.26 12.58
N CYS A 182 0.68 -4.70 12.97
CA CYS A 182 1.96 -5.43 13.08
C CYS A 182 2.40 -5.63 14.54
N TYR A 183 1.81 -4.87 15.48
CA TYR A 183 2.22 -4.86 16.89
C TYR A 183 1.04 -4.71 17.86
N PRO A 184 1.23 -5.09 19.13
CA PRO A 184 2.27 -6.01 19.56
C PRO A 184 2.04 -7.41 18.93
N ASN A 185 3.08 -8.23 18.86
CA ASN A 185 3.09 -9.46 18.05
C ASN A 185 1.95 -10.43 18.40
N GLU A 186 1.61 -10.53 19.69
CA GLU A 186 0.55 -11.37 20.24
C GLU A 186 -0.87 -10.90 19.84
N ARG A 187 -1.01 -9.68 19.33
CA ARG A 187 -2.30 -9.14 18.84
C ARG A 187 -2.41 -9.18 17.31
N VAL A 188 -1.38 -9.68 16.61
CA VAL A 188 -1.43 -9.85 15.16
C VAL A 188 -2.22 -11.11 14.85
N ILE A 189 -3.30 -10.97 14.07
CA ILE A 189 -4.11 -12.09 13.61
C ILE A 189 -3.22 -13.01 12.75
N PRO A 190 -3.22 -14.34 12.96
CA PRO A 190 -2.37 -15.27 12.21
C PRO A 190 -2.49 -15.13 10.70
N GLU A 191 -3.71 -14.94 10.18
CA GLU A 191 -3.91 -14.72 8.76
C GLU A 191 -3.28 -13.42 8.26
N VAL A 192 -3.30 -12.33 9.04
CA VAL A 192 -2.62 -11.08 8.67
C VAL A 192 -1.11 -11.29 8.64
N ARG A 193 -0.56 -12.03 9.61
CA ARG A 193 0.86 -12.40 9.64
C ARG A 193 1.25 -13.18 8.38
N ASN A 194 0.57 -14.29 8.13
CA ASN A 194 0.99 -15.26 7.10
C ASN A 194 0.64 -14.79 5.69
N LEU A 195 -0.58 -14.26 5.48
CA LEU A 195 -1.03 -13.87 4.14
C LEU A 195 -0.51 -12.50 3.71
N PHE A 196 -0.26 -11.58 4.64
CA PHE A 196 0.18 -10.23 4.30
C PHE A 196 1.60 -9.91 4.76
N LEU A 197 1.92 -9.99 6.05
CA LEU A 197 3.23 -9.50 6.54
C LEU A 197 4.40 -10.33 6.00
N GLU A 198 4.32 -11.65 6.09
CA GLU A 198 5.33 -12.56 5.54
C GLU A 198 5.39 -12.46 4.02
N ARG A 199 4.22 -12.38 3.35
CA ARG A 199 4.17 -12.18 1.90
C ARG A 199 4.81 -10.85 1.49
N LEU A 200 4.57 -9.78 2.22
CA LEU A 200 5.16 -8.46 1.94
C LEU A 200 6.69 -8.52 2.03
N LEU A 201 7.23 -9.13 3.09
CA LEU A 201 8.68 -9.29 3.24
C LEU A 201 9.28 -10.15 2.13
N TYR A 202 8.61 -11.24 1.76
CA TYR A 202 9.03 -12.09 0.64
C TYR A 202 9.12 -11.27 -0.66
N GLU A 203 8.07 -10.53 -1.02
CA GLU A 203 8.05 -9.72 -2.24
C GLU A 203 9.13 -8.64 -2.22
N LEU A 204 9.31 -7.94 -1.10
CA LEU A 204 10.33 -6.91 -0.98
C LEU A 204 11.75 -7.47 -1.05
N SER A 205 11.99 -8.68 -0.50
CA SER A 205 13.29 -9.36 -0.60
C SER A 205 13.62 -9.72 -2.05
N ALA A 206 12.62 -10.12 -2.84
CA ALA A 206 12.78 -10.46 -4.25
C ALA A 206 13.08 -9.25 -5.14
N LEU A 207 12.83 -8.01 -4.67
CA LEU A 207 13.20 -6.77 -5.37
C LEU A 207 14.64 -6.31 -5.10
N SER A 208 15.29 -6.88 -4.08
CA SER A 208 16.63 -6.48 -3.65
C SER A 208 17.73 -7.43 -4.18
N ALA A 209 17.34 -8.44 -4.95
CA ALA A 209 18.21 -9.42 -5.61
C ALA A 209 18.41 -9.04 -7.08
#